data_AF-A0A0E3RRV9-F1
#
_entry.id   AF-A0A0E3RRV9-F1
#
_cell.length_a   1.000
_cell.length_b   1.000
_cell.length_c   1.000
_cell.angle_alpha   90.00
_cell.angle_beta   90.00
_cell.angle_gamma   90.00
#
_symmetry.space_group_name_H-M   'P 1'
#
loop_
_entity.id
_entity.type
_entity.pdbx_description
1 polymer ?
#
loop_
_entity_poly.entity_id
_entity_poly.type
_entity_poly.pdbx_seq_one_letter_code
_entity_poly.pdbx_strand_id
1 'polypeptide(L)'
;MIKRRNTGKWLMLIISAFILLCSFAGADDSEFNDSESDEAPDSIKKFANDPLFIAYRGTIPETVNQEWKNSITDCWLNLNKIGPSYSEFDRSISGVAASDVIIVELGSAYKGEVDDSRIDAMYLKIEEYCEEQEGISDIPVIFMWA
;
A
#
# COMPACT_ATOMS: atom_id res chain seq x y z
N MET A 1 11.23 50.87 17.35
CA MET A 1 9.95 51.22 18.00
C MET A 1 8.83 51.19 16.97
N ILE A 2 8.03 50.13 16.94
CA ILE A 2 6.72 50.09 16.27
C ILE A 2 5.72 49.58 17.32
N LYS A 3 4.60 50.29 17.41
CA LYS A 3 3.60 50.27 18.49
C LYS A 3 2.45 49.31 18.13
N ARG A 4 2.00 48.56 19.15
CA ARG A 4 0.89 47.57 19.18
C ARG A 4 -0.36 47.94 18.36
N ARG A 5 -1.07 46.90 17.88
CA ARG A 5 -2.48 46.71 18.22
C ARG A 5 -2.88 45.24 18.32
N ASN A 6 -3.87 45.03 19.18
CA ASN A 6 -4.32 43.81 19.83
C ASN A 6 -5.77 43.58 19.39
N THR A 7 -6.12 42.44 18.82
CA THR A 7 -7.52 42.06 18.54
C THR A 7 -7.66 40.55 18.41
N GLY A 8 -8.59 39.96 19.18
CA GLY A 8 -9.20 38.68 18.83
C GLY A 8 -9.06 37.56 19.83
N LYS A 9 -9.51 37.77 21.08
CA LYS A 9 -9.92 36.66 21.95
C LYS A 9 -11.18 35.99 21.33
N TRP A 10 -11.32 34.69 21.59
CA TRP A 10 -12.41 33.76 21.21
C TRP A 10 -12.30 33.09 19.84
N LEU A 11 -12.09 31.77 19.83
CA LEU A 11 -13.22 30.85 19.64
C LEU A 11 -12.91 29.44 20.19
N MET A 12 -13.62 29.12 21.27
CA MET A 12 -14.18 27.83 21.72
C MET A 12 -13.50 26.50 21.35
N LEU A 13 -12.98 25.85 22.39
CA LEU A 13 -13.04 24.40 22.59
C LEU A 13 -14.51 23.96 22.57
N ILE A 14 -14.87 23.00 21.70
CA ILE A 14 -16.11 22.26 21.81
C ILE A 14 -15.76 20.77 21.88
N ILE A 15 -15.80 20.28 23.12
CA ILE A 15 -15.92 18.88 23.47
C ILE A 15 -17.35 18.47 23.07
N SER A 16 -17.47 17.58 22.08
CA SER A 16 -18.76 16.96 21.74
C SER A 16 -18.72 15.50 22.14
N ALA A 17 -19.04 15.25 23.41
CA ALA A 17 -19.50 13.96 23.88
C ALA A 17 -20.99 13.85 23.58
N PHE A 18 -21.35 13.24 22.45
CA PHE A 18 -22.68 12.68 22.27
C PHE A 18 -22.58 11.16 22.25
N ILE A 19 -22.67 10.61 23.46
CA ILE A 19 -23.20 9.28 23.69
C ILE A 19 -24.64 9.32 23.18
N LEU A 20 -24.89 8.69 22.04
CA LEU A 20 -26.23 8.32 21.61
C LEU A 20 -26.20 6.84 21.27
N LEU A 21 -26.71 6.07 22.23
CA LEU A 21 -27.10 4.69 22.08
C LEU A 21 -27.97 4.53 20.83
N CYS A 22 -27.41 3.97 19.76
CA CYS A 22 -28.20 3.25 18.77
C CYS A 22 -28.14 1.78 19.17
N SER A 23 -29.13 1.35 19.94
CA SER A 23 -29.45 -0.07 20.07
C SER A 23 -29.96 -0.55 18.72
N PHE A 24 -29.11 -1.19 17.93
CA PHE A 24 -29.56 -1.95 16.76
C PHE A 24 -29.93 -3.35 17.23
N ALA A 25 -31.22 -3.55 17.50
CA ALA A 25 -31.83 -4.86 17.36
C ALA A 25 -32.17 -5.01 15.87
N GLY A 26 -31.28 -5.65 15.12
CA GLY A 26 -31.47 -6.05 13.73
C GLY A 26 -31.34 -7.55 13.65
N ALA A 27 -32.31 -8.20 13.02
CA ALA A 27 -32.48 -9.64 12.97
C ALA A 27 -31.26 -10.36 12.37
N ASP A 28 -30.98 -11.52 12.94
CA ASP A 28 -30.06 -12.54 12.47
C ASP A 28 -30.66 -13.18 11.20
N ASP A 29 -30.45 -12.54 10.06
CA ASP A 29 -30.60 -13.18 8.76
C ASP A 29 -29.20 -13.62 8.34
N SER A 30 -28.86 -14.87 8.67
CA SER A 30 -27.70 -15.58 8.15
C SER A 30 -27.91 -15.81 6.65
N GLU A 31 -27.75 -14.76 5.86
CA GLU A 31 -27.53 -14.87 4.43
C GLU A 31 -26.16 -15.52 4.26
N PHE A 32 -26.15 -16.72 3.68
CA PHE A 32 -24.93 -17.39 3.29
C PHE A 32 -24.19 -16.44 2.34
N ASN A 33 -23.12 -15.81 2.85
CA ASN A 33 -22.11 -15.22 2.00
C ASN A 33 -21.54 -16.37 1.18
N ASP A 34 -22.11 -16.59 0.00
CA ASP A 34 -21.37 -17.14 -1.13
C ASP A 34 -20.20 -16.17 -1.30
N SER A 35 -19.10 -16.53 -0.63
CA SER A 35 -17.85 -15.81 -0.68
C SER A 35 -17.44 -15.93 -2.14
N GLU A 36 -17.69 -14.87 -2.91
CA GLU A 36 -17.01 -14.63 -4.16
C GLU A 36 -15.54 -14.88 -3.84
N SER A 37 -15.01 -16.00 -4.33
CA SER A 37 -13.68 -16.42 -3.97
C SER A 37 -12.75 -15.27 -4.34
N ASP A 38 -12.04 -14.73 -3.35
CA ASP A 38 -10.92 -13.78 -3.51
C ASP A 38 -9.77 -14.45 -4.28
N GLU A 39 -10.06 -14.99 -5.47
CA GLU A 39 -9.07 -15.52 -6.36
C GLU A 39 -8.25 -14.35 -6.87
N ALA A 40 -6.97 -14.34 -6.49
CA ALA A 40 -6.04 -13.36 -7.00
C ALA A 40 -6.16 -13.27 -8.53
N PRO A 41 -6.17 -12.07 -9.13
CA PRO A 41 -6.18 -11.88 -10.57
C PRO A 41 -5.23 -12.85 -11.30
N ASP A 42 -5.60 -13.31 -12.49
CA ASP A 42 -4.80 -14.30 -13.24
C ASP A 42 -3.32 -13.89 -13.44
N SER A 43 -3.06 -12.58 -13.51
CA SER A 43 -1.73 -11.99 -13.55
C SER A 43 -0.91 -12.20 -12.28
N ILE A 44 -1.54 -12.40 -11.12
CA ILE A 44 -0.93 -12.72 -9.83
C ILE A 44 -0.81 -14.23 -9.64
N LYS A 45 -1.77 -15.02 -10.13
CA LYS A 45 -1.74 -16.50 -10.01
C LYS A 45 -0.43 -17.10 -10.51
N LYS A 46 0.20 -16.50 -11.52
CA LYS A 46 1.52 -16.94 -12.01
C LYS A 46 2.64 -16.83 -10.97
N PHE A 47 2.55 -15.85 -10.07
CA PHE A 47 3.51 -15.64 -8.99
C PHE A 47 3.14 -16.43 -7.74
N ALA A 48 1.85 -16.56 -7.43
CA ALA A 48 1.41 -17.32 -6.25
C ALA A 48 1.85 -18.81 -6.29
N ASN A 49 2.12 -19.35 -7.48
CA ASN A 49 2.64 -20.70 -7.66
C ASN A 49 4.19 -20.79 -7.58
N ASP A 50 4.89 -19.65 -7.49
CA ASP A 50 6.34 -19.61 -7.37
C ASP A 50 6.77 -19.90 -5.92
N PRO A 51 7.69 -20.85 -5.67
CA PRO A 51 8.16 -21.15 -4.32
C PRO A 51 8.89 -19.98 -3.63
N LEU A 52 9.27 -18.94 -4.38
CA LEU A 52 9.89 -17.72 -3.85
C LEU A 52 8.84 -16.66 -3.46
N PHE A 53 7.57 -16.83 -3.83
CA PHE A 53 6.50 -15.92 -3.44
C PHE A 53 6.35 -15.84 -1.93
N ILE A 54 6.13 -14.61 -1.45
CA ILE A 54 5.93 -14.33 -0.03
C ILE A 54 4.53 -13.76 0.17
N ALA A 55 4.25 -12.64 -0.49
CA ALA A 55 3.02 -11.89 -0.28
C ALA A 55 2.68 -11.01 -1.48
N TYR A 56 1.40 -10.63 -1.54
CA TYR A 56 0.86 -9.64 -2.46
C TYR A 56 0.13 -8.55 -1.67
N ARG A 57 0.24 -7.30 -2.11
CA ARG A 57 -0.47 -6.12 -1.58
C ARG A 57 -0.92 -5.22 -2.73
N GLY A 58 -1.90 -4.38 -2.46
CA GLY A 58 -2.52 -3.49 -3.44
C GLY A 58 -3.57 -4.18 -4.29
N THR A 59 -4.01 -3.50 -5.36
CA THR A 59 -5.05 -3.99 -6.27
C THR A 59 -4.59 -3.87 -7.71
N ILE A 60 -4.80 -4.93 -8.51
CA ILE A 60 -4.67 -4.82 -9.97
C ILE A 60 -5.99 -4.26 -10.51
N PRO A 61 -5.96 -3.16 -11.28
CA PRO A 61 -7.18 -2.61 -11.86
C PRO A 61 -7.82 -3.63 -12.81
N GLU A 62 -9.14 -3.61 -12.90
CA GLU A 62 -9.91 -4.50 -13.81
C GLU A 62 -9.40 -4.44 -15.25
N THR A 63 -8.93 -3.26 -15.67
CA THR A 63 -8.34 -3.03 -17.00
C THR A 63 -6.90 -2.52 -16.89
N VAL A 64 -5.95 -3.32 -17.36
CA VAL A 64 -4.54 -2.93 -17.49
C VAL A 64 -4.33 -2.25 -18.85
N ASN A 65 -4.52 -0.93 -18.90
CA ASN A 65 -4.30 -0.12 -20.10
C ASN A 65 -2.83 0.36 -20.21
N GLN A 66 -2.49 1.05 -21.29
CA GLN A 66 -1.12 1.54 -21.50
C GLN A 66 -0.73 2.64 -20.49
N GLU A 67 -1.68 3.45 -20.04
CA GLU A 67 -1.45 4.51 -19.05
C GLU A 67 -1.01 3.91 -17.71
N TRP A 68 -1.72 2.89 -17.23
CA TRP A 68 -1.36 2.13 -16.04
C TRP A 68 0.05 1.53 -16.15
N LYS A 69 0.36 0.89 -17.28
CA LYS A 69 1.69 0.30 -17.52
C LYS A 69 2.80 1.35 -17.49
N ASN A 70 2.52 2.54 -18.02
CA ASN A 70 3.47 3.65 -17.96
C ASN A 70 3.66 4.09 -16.50
N SER A 71 2.58 4.27 -15.73
CA SER A 71 2.68 4.65 -14.32
C SER A 71 3.44 3.64 -13.46
N ILE A 72 3.24 2.33 -13.67
CA ILE A 72 4.05 1.29 -12.99
C ILE A 72 5.52 1.38 -13.41
N THR A 73 5.79 1.61 -14.69
CA THR A 73 7.16 1.76 -15.21
C THR A 73 7.85 3.00 -14.63
N ASP A 74 7.12 4.12 -14.52
CA ASP A 74 7.64 5.38 -14.00
C ASP A 74 7.89 5.28 -12.48
N CYS A 75 6.96 4.70 -11.72
CA CYS A 75 7.15 4.32 -10.30
C CYS A 75 8.41 3.46 -10.13
N TRP A 76 8.59 2.41 -10.95
CA TRP A 76 9.80 1.57 -10.92
C TRP A 76 11.10 2.32 -11.25
N LEU A 77 11.07 3.20 -12.24
CA LEU A 77 12.22 4.03 -12.59
C LEU A 77 12.62 4.94 -11.43
N ASN A 78 11.63 5.53 -10.75
CA ASN A 78 11.85 6.36 -9.58
C ASN A 78 12.42 5.58 -8.40
N LEU A 79 11.89 4.38 -8.11
CA LEU A 79 12.41 3.48 -7.08
C LEU A 79 13.86 3.02 -7.31
N ASN A 80 14.31 2.92 -8.56
CA ASN A 80 15.63 2.37 -8.90
C ASN A 80 16.70 3.40 -9.29
N LYS A 81 16.32 4.53 -9.89
CA LYS A 81 17.29 5.39 -10.61
C LYS A 81 17.27 6.86 -10.20
N ILE A 82 16.12 7.36 -9.75
CA ILE A 82 15.92 8.81 -9.58
C ILE A 82 15.66 9.16 -8.10
N GLY A 83 15.08 8.24 -7.32
CA GLY A 83 14.74 8.40 -5.91
C GLY A 83 15.79 7.92 -4.90
N PRO A 84 15.44 7.90 -3.60
CA PRO A 84 16.22 7.18 -2.59
C PRO A 84 16.40 5.72 -3.02
N SER A 85 17.54 5.13 -2.70
CA SER A 85 17.76 3.71 -3.00
C SER A 85 16.65 2.92 -2.31
N TYR A 86 16.00 1.97 -3.00
CA TYR A 86 14.96 1.12 -2.41
C TYR A 86 15.38 0.46 -1.07
N SER A 87 16.69 0.30 -0.85
CA SER A 87 17.28 -0.14 0.42
C SER A 87 16.98 0.78 1.62
N GLU A 88 16.62 2.04 1.37
CA GLU A 88 16.19 3.01 2.39
C GLU A 88 14.79 2.71 2.91
N PHE A 89 13.95 2.03 2.12
CA PHE A 89 12.62 1.62 2.56
C PHE A 89 12.70 0.42 3.51
N ASP A 90 13.56 -0.54 3.17
CA ASP A 90 13.98 -1.59 4.09
C ASP A 90 15.29 -2.23 3.60
N ARG A 91 16.20 -2.52 4.54
CA ARG A 91 17.52 -3.11 4.25
C ARG A 91 17.47 -4.51 3.62
N SER A 92 16.34 -5.20 3.75
CA SER A 92 16.13 -6.53 3.18
C SER A 92 15.81 -6.50 1.68
N ILE A 93 15.42 -5.35 1.14
CA ILE A 93 15.16 -5.21 -0.29
C ILE A 93 16.50 -5.26 -1.03
N SER A 94 16.64 -6.29 -1.86
CA SER A 94 17.81 -6.56 -2.69
C SER A 94 17.65 -6.06 -4.12
N GLY A 95 16.41 -5.96 -4.60
CA GLY A 95 16.09 -5.49 -5.94
C GLY A 95 14.61 -5.11 -6.08
N VAL A 96 14.32 -4.33 -7.11
CA VAL A 96 12.94 -3.99 -7.50
C VAL A 96 12.82 -4.12 -9.02
N ALA A 97 11.86 -4.91 -9.47
CA ALA A 97 11.51 -5.12 -10.86
C ALA A 97 10.07 -4.66 -11.15
N ALA A 98 9.70 -4.58 -12.42
CA ALA A 98 8.36 -4.17 -12.85
C ALA A 98 7.84 -5.01 -14.01
N SER A 99 6.52 -5.21 -13.99
CA SER A 99 5.71 -5.78 -15.07
C SER A 99 4.39 -4.98 -15.12
N ASP A 100 3.23 -5.64 -15.11
CA ASP A 100 1.94 -4.98 -14.85
C ASP A 100 1.75 -4.66 -13.33
N VAL A 101 2.75 -5.04 -12.52
CA VAL A 101 2.86 -4.88 -11.07
C VAL A 101 4.30 -4.54 -10.69
N ILE A 102 4.53 -4.04 -9.48
CA ILE A 102 5.87 -3.92 -8.90
C ILE A 102 6.25 -5.25 -8.24
N ILE A 103 7.50 -5.67 -8.41
CA ILE A 103 8.05 -6.87 -7.79
C ILE A 103 9.23 -6.44 -6.90
N VAL A 104 9.12 -6.71 -5.61
CA VAL A 104 10.14 -6.42 -4.60
C VAL A 104 10.84 -7.72 -4.25
N GLU A 105 12.14 -7.76 -4.51
CA GLU A 105 13.01 -8.90 -4.24
C GLU A 105 13.69 -8.72 -2.89
N LEU A 106 13.42 -9.63 -1.95
CA LEU A 106 14.00 -9.63 -0.61
C LEU A 106 15.17 -10.60 -0.53
N GLY A 107 16.29 -10.17 0.04
CA GLY A 107 17.46 -11.03 0.18
C GLY A 107 17.19 -12.23 1.08
N SER A 108 17.50 -13.44 0.60
CA SER A 108 17.31 -14.69 1.36
C SER A 108 18.00 -14.74 2.72
N ALA A 109 19.01 -13.90 2.98
CA ALA A 109 19.64 -13.74 4.29
C ALA A 109 18.67 -13.25 5.39
N TYR A 110 17.55 -12.64 5.01
CA TYR A 110 16.53 -12.12 5.91
C TYR A 110 15.36 -13.09 6.14
N LYS A 111 15.44 -14.32 5.62
CA LYS A 111 14.44 -15.36 5.89
C LYS A 111 14.33 -15.61 7.38
N GLY A 112 13.11 -15.50 7.91
CA GLY A 112 12.82 -15.59 9.34
C GLY A 112 12.88 -14.26 10.11
N GLU A 113 13.35 -13.18 9.49
CA GLU A 113 13.31 -11.81 10.04
C GLU A 113 12.25 -10.91 9.37
N VAL A 114 11.73 -11.32 8.22
CA VAL A 114 10.64 -10.63 7.53
C VAL A 114 9.34 -11.34 7.85
N ASP A 115 8.46 -10.63 8.54
CA ASP A 115 7.08 -11.03 8.81
C ASP A 115 6.09 -10.14 8.06
N ASP A 116 4.80 -10.46 8.14
CA ASP A 116 3.74 -9.73 7.45
C ASP A 116 3.70 -8.24 7.86
N SER A 117 3.96 -7.92 9.12
CA SER A 117 3.95 -6.53 9.59
C SER A 117 5.06 -5.69 8.95
N ARG A 118 6.23 -6.30 8.73
CA ARG A 118 7.36 -5.67 8.03
C ARG A 118 7.08 -5.56 6.53
N ILE A 119 6.41 -6.55 5.94
CA ILE A 119 5.93 -6.48 4.55
C ILE A 119 4.94 -5.33 4.38
N ASP A 120 3.99 -5.18 5.30
CA ASP A 120 3.02 -4.07 5.28
C ASP A 120 3.71 -2.71 5.40
N ALA A 121 4.72 -2.60 6.26
CA ALA A 121 5.50 -1.38 6.39
C ALA A 121 6.33 -1.06 5.12
N MET A 122 6.87 -2.07 4.44
CA MET A 122 7.53 -1.89 3.14
C MET A 122 6.53 -1.45 2.08
N TYR A 123 5.38 -2.10 2.02
CA TYR A 123 4.31 -1.76 1.08
C TYR A 123 3.87 -0.30 1.24
N LEU A 124 3.57 0.15 2.46
CA LEU A 124 3.11 1.52 2.71
C LEU A 124 4.14 2.58 2.26
N LYS A 125 5.44 2.34 2.45
CA LYS A 125 6.48 3.27 1.98
C LYS A 125 6.57 3.32 0.44
N ILE A 126 6.43 2.17 -0.21
CA ILE A 126 6.45 2.06 -1.67
C ILE A 126 5.21 2.73 -2.27
N GLU A 127 4.05 2.47 -1.67
CA GLU A 127 2.76 3.06 -2.00
C GLU A 127 2.80 4.59 -1.89
N GLU A 128 3.17 5.13 -0.72
CA GLU A 128 3.28 6.58 -0.48
C GLU A 128 4.24 7.22 -1.49
N TYR A 129 5.39 6.58 -1.75
CA TYR A 129 6.35 7.10 -2.71
C TYR A 129 5.80 7.14 -4.14
N CYS A 130 5.12 6.09 -4.60
CA CYS A 130 4.57 6.07 -5.96
C CYS A 130 3.32 6.95 -6.11
N GLU A 131 2.53 7.14 -5.05
CA GLU A 131 1.46 8.13 -5.02
C GLU A 131 2.01 9.55 -5.12
N GLU A 132 3.08 9.88 -4.38
CA GLU A 132 3.70 11.20 -4.42
C GLU A 132 4.34 11.54 -5.77
N GLN A 133 4.96 10.55 -6.44
CA GLN A 133 5.66 10.79 -7.72
C GLN A 133 4.73 10.71 -8.93
N GLU A 134 3.84 9.71 -8.97
CA GLU A 134 3.05 9.38 -10.17
C GLU A 134 1.55 9.62 -9.99
N GLY A 135 1.08 9.95 -8.78
CA GLY A 135 -0.34 10.14 -8.49
C GLY A 135 -1.16 8.86 -8.58
N ILE A 136 -0.51 7.69 -8.49
CA ILE A 136 -1.16 6.38 -8.50
C ILE A 136 -1.25 5.84 -7.07
N SER A 137 -2.42 5.31 -6.73
CA SER A 137 -2.67 4.67 -5.44
C SER A 137 -3.08 3.22 -5.62
N ASP A 138 -2.98 2.48 -4.51
CA ASP A 138 -3.24 1.06 -4.35
C ASP A 138 -2.41 0.20 -5.32
N ILE A 139 -1.12 0.53 -5.47
CA ILE A 139 -0.28 -0.11 -6.47
C ILE A 139 -0.06 -1.60 -6.13
N PRO A 140 -0.20 -2.50 -7.11
CA PRO A 140 0.00 -3.92 -6.88
C PRO A 140 1.49 -4.21 -6.70
N VAL A 141 1.85 -4.72 -5.52
CA VAL A 141 3.22 -5.08 -5.15
C VAL A 141 3.29 -6.55 -4.77
N ILE A 142 4.23 -7.27 -5.39
CA ILE A 142 4.55 -8.66 -5.09
C ILE A 142 5.88 -8.71 -4.36
N PHE A 143 5.94 -9.43 -3.24
CA PHE A 143 7.16 -9.68 -2.49
C PHE A 143 7.64 -11.11 -2.74
N MET A 144 8.91 -11.23 -3.14
CA MET A 144 9.56 -12.51 -3.45
C MET A 144 10.94 -12.60 -2.82
N TRP A 145 11.42 -13.81 -2.56
CA TRP A 145 12.81 -14.04 -2.16
C TRP A 145 13.76 -14.00 -3.36
N ALA A 146 14.97 -13.46 -3.16
CA ALA A 146 16.12 -13.51 -4.07
C ALA A 146 17.30 -14.33 -3.51
#